data_AF-A0A258F871-F1
#
_entry.id   AF-A0A258F871-F1
#
_cell.length_a   1.000
_cell.length_b   1.000
_cell.length_c   1.000
_cell.angle_alpha   90.00
_cell.angle_beta   90.00
_cell.angle_gamma   90.00
#
_symmetry.space_group_name_H-M   'P 1'
#
loop_
_entity.id
_entity.type
_entity.pdbx_description
1 polymer ?
#
loop_
_entity_poly.entity_id
_entity_poly.type
_entity_poly.pdbx_seq_one_letter_code
_entity_poly.pdbx_strand_id
1 'polypeptide(L)'
;MKKQMIGKLLLGMAGLGIALGAVTAHASPEGDRQELAKYYTSKYPNIKLEDYVYGALAFDADSKSQYDAIMEFPPFESEVEKGRKMWETPFKNGKTYASCLPNGGNQIAGNYPMFDEAKGKVVTLQDAINNCRTANGEEAYKLNDMKTMGVLTS
;
A
#
# COMPACT_ATOMS: atom_id res chain seq x y z
N MET A 1 -0.02 -15.33 64.68
CA MET A 1 0.53 -14.27 63.80
C MET A 1 0.84 -14.74 62.37
N LYS A 2 1.51 -15.89 62.16
CA LYS A 2 1.87 -16.40 60.81
C LYS A 2 0.69 -16.59 59.83
N LYS A 3 -0.45 -17.15 60.28
CA LYS A 3 -1.64 -17.37 59.44
C LYS A 3 -2.30 -16.07 58.93
N GLN A 4 -2.27 -14.99 59.71
CA GLN A 4 -2.82 -13.70 59.30
C GLN A 4 -1.91 -12.92 58.35
N MET A 5 -0.57 -13.10 58.43
CA MET A 5 0.34 -12.54 57.43
C MET A 5 0.22 -13.24 56.08
N ILE A 6 0.02 -14.57 56.06
CA ILE A 6 -0.14 -15.35 54.82
C ILE A 6 -1.44 -14.96 54.08
N GLY A 7 -2.55 -14.75 54.81
CA GLY A 7 -3.80 -14.27 54.20
C GLY A 7 -3.70 -12.86 53.60
N LYS A 8 -2.95 -11.96 54.26
CA LYS A 8 -2.71 -10.59 53.74
C LYS A 8 -1.78 -10.56 52.53
N LEU A 9 -0.79 -11.47 52.47
CA LEU A 9 0.09 -11.65 51.30
C LEU A 9 -0.66 -12.21 50.08
N LEU A 10 -1.56 -13.17 50.30
CA LEU A 10 -2.39 -13.75 49.22
C LEU A 10 -3.42 -12.75 48.66
N LEU A 11 -4.05 -11.93 49.51
CA LEU A 11 -4.93 -10.84 49.04
C LEU A 11 -4.14 -9.74 48.31
N GLY A 12 -2.91 -9.43 48.74
CA GLY A 12 -2.05 -8.45 48.08
C GLY A 12 -1.60 -8.88 46.67
N MET A 13 -1.30 -10.17 46.47
CA MET A 13 -0.94 -10.72 45.15
C MET A 13 -2.13 -10.80 44.19
N ALA A 14 -3.34 -11.06 44.68
CA ALA A 14 -4.55 -11.04 43.85
C ALA A 14 -4.91 -9.60 43.38
N GLY A 15 -4.68 -8.58 44.21
CA GLY A 15 -4.92 -7.18 43.86
C GLY A 15 -3.97 -6.64 42.78
N LEU A 16 -2.71 -7.09 42.76
CA LEU A 16 -1.73 -6.70 41.74
C LEU A 16 -2.02 -7.33 40.37
N GLY A 17 -2.55 -8.56 40.33
CA GLY A 17 -2.91 -9.25 39.09
C GLY A 17 -4.05 -8.59 38.32
N ILE A 18 -4.97 -7.93 39.02
CA ILE A 18 -6.12 -7.22 38.41
C ILE A 18 -5.68 -5.86 37.83
N ALA A 19 -4.69 -5.19 38.45
CA ALA A 19 -4.19 -3.90 37.96
C ALA A 19 -3.33 -4.00 36.69
N LEU A 20 -2.74 -5.17 36.41
CA LEU A 20 -1.93 -5.44 35.20
C LEU A 20 -2.73 -6.09 34.06
N GLY A 21 -3.98 -6.51 34.32
CA GLY A 21 -4.79 -7.31 33.38
C GLY A 21 -5.46 -6.53 32.23
N ALA A 22 -5.27 -5.22 32.14
CA ALA A 22 -5.91 -4.36 31.14
C ALA A 22 -4.94 -3.85 30.06
N VAL A 23 -3.87 -4.60 29.74
CA VAL A 23 -3.22 -4.42 28.45
C VAL A 23 -4.17 -4.99 27.40
N THR A 24 -5.04 -4.16 26.86
CA THR A 24 -5.75 -4.48 25.63
C THR A 24 -4.69 -4.74 24.57
N ALA A 25 -4.46 -6.03 24.26
CA ALA A 25 -3.66 -6.41 23.11
C ALA A 25 -4.44 -5.99 21.87
N HIS A 26 -4.30 -4.72 21.49
CA HIS A 26 -4.76 -4.25 20.20
C HIS A 26 -3.91 -4.94 19.15
N ALA A 27 -4.55 -5.62 18.20
CA ALA A 27 -3.86 -6.10 17.02
C ALA A 27 -3.19 -4.90 16.34
N SER A 28 -1.90 -5.05 16.00
CA SER A 28 -1.19 -4.01 15.26
C SER A 28 -1.57 -4.10 13.79
N PRO A 29 -1.51 -3.00 13.02
CA PRO A 29 -1.78 -3.04 11.57
C PRO A 29 -0.94 -4.09 10.83
N GLU A 30 0.31 -4.28 11.27
CA GLU A 30 1.19 -5.33 10.77
C GLU A 30 0.67 -6.74 11.12
N GLY A 31 0.22 -6.94 12.36
CA GLY A 31 -0.36 -8.20 12.82
C GLY A 31 -1.62 -8.56 12.02
N ASP A 32 -2.53 -7.59 11.83
CA ASP A 32 -3.74 -7.76 11.03
C ASP A 32 -3.41 -8.15 9.58
N ARG A 33 -2.42 -7.49 8.97
CA ARG A 33 -1.98 -7.82 7.60
C ARG A 33 -1.47 -9.25 7.50
N GLN A 34 -0.64 -9.68 8.46
CA GLN A 34 -0.08 -11.03 8.50
C GLN A 34 -1.18 -12.08 8.69
N GLU A 35 -2.13 -11.83 9.59
CA GLU A 35 -3.25 -12.74 9.82
C GLU A 35 -4.15 -12.86 8.59
N LEU A 36 -4.42 -11.74 7.89
CA LEU A 36 -5.19 -11.73 6.66
C LEU A 36 -4.51 -12.55 5.56
N ALA A 37 -3.22 -12.32 5.33
CA ALA A 37 -2.45 -13.09 4.34
C ALA A 37 -2.43 -14.58 4.69
N LYS A 38 -2.22 -14.92 5.96
CA LYS A 38 -2.25 -16.31 6.45
C LYS A 38 -3.62 -16.96 6.27
N TYR A 39 -4.70 -16.25 6.57
CA TYR A 39 -6.06 -16.75 6.42
C TYR A 39 -6.34 -17.17 4.97
N TYR A 40 -6.07 -16.29 4.01
CA TYR A 40 -6.33 -16.58 2.59
C TYR A 40 -5.42 -17.66 2.02
N THR A 41 -4.11 -17.59 2.30
CA THR A 41 -3.16 -18.63 1.84
C THR A 41 -3.47 -20.01 2.44
N SER A 42 -3.96 -20.08 3.68
CA SER A 42 -4.40 -21.34 4.28
C SER A 42 -5.71 -21.85 3.69
N LYS A 43 -6.64 -20.94 3.37
CA LYS A 43 -7.94 -21.25 2.78
C LYS A 43 -7.84 -21.76 1.34
N TYR A 44 -6.90 -21.22 0.57
CA TYR A 44 -6.67 -21.57 -0.82
C TYR A 44 -5.21 -21.99 -1.04
N PRO A 45 -4.80 -23.17 -0.52
CA PRO A 45 -3.40 -23.60 -0.52
C PRO A 45 -2.84 -23.90 -1.92
N ASN A 46 -3.72 -24.05 -2.91
CA ASN A 46 -3.34 -24.28 -4.30
C ASN A 46 -3.05 -22.97 -5.06
N ILE A 47 -3.37 -21.81 -4.48
CA ILE A 47 -3.08 -20.50 -5.07
C ILE A 47 -1.81 -19.98 -4.41
N LYS A 48 -0.77 -19.73 -5.21
CA LYS A 48 0.48 -19.16 -4.72
C LYS A 48 0.25 -17.72 -4.27
N LEU A 49 1.01 -17.24 -3.28
CA LEU A 49 0.83 -15.89 -2.74
C LEU A 49 0.97 -14.82 -3.82
N GLU A 50 1.93 -14.99 -4.72
CA GLU A 50 2.18 -14.11 -5.87
C GLU A 50 1.02 -14.06 -6.87
N ASP A 51 0.19 -15.11 -6.95
CA ASP A 51 -0.93 -15.16 -7.90
C ASP A 51 -2.17 -14.41 -7.40
N TYR A 52 -2.20 -13.99 -6.13
CA TYR A 52 -3.31 -13.17 -5.60
C TYR A 52 -3.45 -11.82 -6.29
N VAL A 53 -2.41 -11.34 -6.98
CA VAL A 53 -2.46 -10.12 -7.81
C VAL A 53 -3.49 -10.24 -8.95
N TYR A 54 -3.78 -11.47 -9.40
CA TYR A 54 -4.75 -11.72 -10.47
C TYR A 54 -6.21 -11.74 -9.95
N GLY A 55 -6.42 -11.62 -8.64
CA GLY A 55 -7.75 -11.58 -8.03
C GLY A 55 -8.60 -12.79 -8.40
N ALA A 56 -9.79 -12.56 -8.94
CA ALA A 56 -10.71 -13.62 -9.34
C ALA A 56 -10.12 -14.56 -10.41
N LEU A 57 -9.22 -14.06 -11.28
CA LEU A 57 -8.60 -14.86 -12.33
C LEU A 57 -7.67 -15.95 -11.77
N ALA A 58 -7.14 -15.78 -10.56
CA ALA A 58 -6.35 -16.81 -9.89
C ALA A 58 -7.15 -18.11 -9.64
N PHE A 59 -8.48 -18.02 -9.63
CA PHE A 59 -9.38 -19.13 -9.35
C PHE A 59 -10.01 -19.75 -10.60
N ASP A 60 -9.78 -19.19 -11.79
CA ASP A 60 -10.41 -19.61 -13.04
C ASP A 60 -9.38 -19.63 -14.17
N ALA A 61 -8.91 -20.82 -14.52
CA ALA A 61 -7.84 -21.01 -15.49
C ALA A 61 -8.23 -20.52 -16.90
N ASP A 62 -9.49 -20.68 -17.30
CA ASP A 62 -9.97 -20.26 -18.61
C ASP A 62 -9.95 -18.73 -18.71
N SER A 63 -10.44 -18.02 -17.70
CA SER A 63 -10.42 -16.54 -17.63
C SER A 63 -8.99 -16.02 -17.56
N LYS A 64 -8.10 -16.69 -16.80
CA LYS A 64 -6.68 -16.33 -16.75
C LYS A 64 -6.00 -16.52 -18.10
N SER A 65 -6.33 -17.56 -18.84
CA SER A 65 -5.79 -17.81 -20.19
C SER A 65 -6.21 -16.73 -21.19
N GLN A 66 -7.44 -16.23 -21.10
CA GLN A 66 -7.92 -15.12 -21.91
C GLN A 66 -7.20 -13.81 -21.55
N TYR A 67 -7.01 -13.54 -20.26
CA TYR A 67 -6.22 -12.40 -19.80
C TYR A 67 -4.78 -12.48 -20.36
N ASP A 68 -4.13 -13.64 -20.26
CA ASP A 68 -2.76 -13.82 -20.75
C ASP A 68 -2.66 -13.59 -22.27
N ALA A 69 -3.64 -14.06 -23.04
CA ALA A 69 -3.72 -13.81 -24.48
C ALA A 69 -3.92 -12.31 -24.80
N ILE A 70 -4.72 -11.59 -24.01
CA ILE A 70 -4.87 -10.13 -24.16
C ILE A 70 -3.55 -9.41 -23.81
N MET A 71 -2.84 -9.87 -22.79
CA MET A 71 -1.60 -9.27 -22.32
C MET A 71 -0.40 -9.52 -23.25
N GLU A 72 -0.49 -10.45 -24.18
CA GLU A 72 0.50 -10.61 -25.26
C GLU A 72 0.48 -9.39 -26.21
N PHE A 73 -0.69 -8.79 -26.42
CA PHE A 73 -0.87 -7.55 -27.19
C PHE A 73 -1.81 -6.57 -26.46
N PRO A 74 -1.34 -5.94 -25.37
CA PRO A 74 -2.20 -5.15 -24.51
C PRO A 74 -2.84 -3.98 -25.27
N PRO A 75 -4.18 -3.82 -25.23
CA PRO A 75 -4.86 -2.74 -25.96
C PRO A 75 -4.52 -1.34 -25.43
N PHE A 76 -3.89 -1.26 -24.25
CA PHE A 76 -3.48 -0.03 -23.59
C PHE A 76 -2.01 0.36 -23.81
N GLU A 77 -1.24 -0.41 -24.60
CA GLU A 77 0.19 -0.13 -24.83
C GLU A 77 0.45 1.30 -25.32
N SER A 78 -0.41 1.81 -26.21
CA SER A 78 -0.30 3.18 -26.72
C SER A 78 -0.49 4.26 -25.65
N GLU A 79 -1.27 3.99 -24.59
CA GLU A 79 -1.42 4.90 -23.46
C GLU A 79 -0.22 4.82 -22.51
N VAL A 80 0.33 3.63 -22.30
CA VAL A 80 1.58 3.44 -21.53
C VAL A 80 2.73 4.20 -22.19
N GLU A 81 2.84 4.17 -23.52
CA GLU A 81 3.84 4.94 -24.25
C GLU A 81 3.64 6.46 -24.10
N LYS A 82 2.40 6.95 -24.14
CA LYS A 82 2.11 8.37 -23.85
C LYS A 82 2.53 8.74 -22.42
N GLY A 83 2.23 7.87 -21.45
CA GLY A 83 2.64 8.01 -20.06
C GLY A 83 4.16 8.09 -19.92
N ARG A 84 4.89 7.17 -20.54
CA ARG A 84 6.36 7.17 -20.59
C ARG A 84 6.90 8.47 -21.15
N LYS A 85 6.41 8.90 -22.30
CA LYS A 85 6.84 10.17 -22.92
C LYS A 85 6.60 11.36 -21.99
N MET A 86 5.43 11.44 -21.34
CA MET A 86 5.15 12.48 -20.37
C MET A 86 6.05 12.40 -19.13
N TRP A 87 6.37 11.18 -18.68
CA TRP A 87 7.20 10.93 -17.50
C TRP A 87 8.67 11.35 -17.71
N GLU A 88 9.18 11.08 -18.91
CA GLU A 88 10.57 11.35 -19.30
C GLU A 88 10.78 12.79 -19.80
N THR A 89 9.71 13.48 -20.21
CA THR A 89 9.79 14.88 -20.64
C THR A 89 10.26 15.76 -19.47
N PRO A 90 11.34 16.55 -19.63
CA PRO A 90 11.77 17.48 -18.61
C PRO A 90 10.72 18.56 -18.32
N PHE A 91 10.59 18.92 -17.05
CA PHE A 91 9.92 20.14 -16.62
C PHE A 91 10.65 21.39 -17.15
N LYS A 92 10.02 22.56 -17.03
CA LYS A 92 10.61 23.86 -17.41
C LYS A 92 12.00 24.11 -16.81
N ASN A 93 12.29 23.54 -15.65
CA ASN A 93 13.59 23.67 -14.98
C ASN A 93 14.63 22.60 -15.40
N GLY A 94 14.32 21.76 -16.38
CA GLY A 94 15.18 20.71 -16.92
C GLY A 94 15.22 19.40 -16.12
N LYS A 95 14.55 19.31 -14.97
CA LYS A 95 14.43 18.06 -14.18
C LYS A 95 13.27 17.20 -14.68
N THR A 96 13.24 15.92 -14.30
CA THR A 96 12.14 14.98 -14.60
C THR A 96 11.49 14.46 -13.31
N TYR A 97 10.42 13.67 -13.42
CA TYR A 97 9.81 13.00 -12.26
C TYR A 97 10.79 12.09 -11.48
N ALA A 98 11.82 11.56 -12.14
CA ALA A 98 12.84 10.77 -11.46
C ALA A 98 13.64 11.57 -10.41
N SER A 99 13.65 12.91 -10.51
CA SER A 99 14.40 13.78 -9.58
C SER A 99 13.73 13.99 -8.22
N CYS A 100 12.44 13.63 -8.10
CA CYS A 100 11.61 13.96 -6.95
C CYS A 100 10.90 12.74 -6.35
N LEU A 101 10.68 11.69 -7.16
CA LEU A 101 9.96 10.50 -6.73
C LEU A 101 10.93 9.45 -6.16
N PRO A 102 10.48 8.65 -5.17
CA PRO A 102 11.31 7.60 -4.59
C PRO A 102 11.76 6.60 -5.66
N ASN A 103 12.93 5.99 -5.49
CA ASN A 103 13.49 5.02 -6.44
C ASN A 103 13.57 5.55 -7.90
N GLY A 104 13.77 6.87 -8.08
CA GLY A 104 13.77 7.50 -9.39
C GLY A 104 12.43 7.37 -10.13
N GLY A 105 11.33 7.12 -9.40
CA GLY A 105 10.01 6.90 -9.97
C GLY A 105 9.71 5.45 -10.38
N ASN A 106 10.66 4.52 -10.23
CA ASN A 106 10.48 3.15 -10.69
C ASN A 106 9.70 2.30 -9.69
N GLN A 107 8.66 1.61 -10.17
CA GLN A 107 7.86 0.63 -9.40
C GLN A 107 7.32 1.18 -8.07
N ILE A 108 6.93 2.46 -8.05
CA ILE A 108 6.47 3.12 -6.82
C ILE A 108 4.96 3.02 -6.60
N ALA A 109 4.18 2.72 -7.63
CA ALA A 109 2.72 2.84 -7.59
C ALA A 109 2.10 1.95 -6.50
N GLY A 110 2.59 0.72 -6.34
CA GLY A 110 2.13 -0.22 -5.32
C GLY A 110 2.41 0.21 -3.87
N ASN A 111 3.22 1.24 -3.66
CA ASN A 111 3.46 1.80 -2.33
C ASN A 111 2.40 2.85 -1.94
N TYR A 112 1.53 3.26 -2.87
CA TYR A 112 0.48 4.25 -2.63
C TYR A 112 -0.92 3.60 -2.61
N PRO A 113 -1.87 4.16 -1.83
CA PRO A 113 -1.69 5.29 -0.91
C PRO A 113 -0.83 4.91 0.31
N MET A 114 -0.06 5.87 0.82
CA MET A 114 0.76 5.70 2.02
C MET A 114 0.45 6.77 3.06
N PHE A 115 0.62 6.44 4.34
CA PHE A 115 0.60 7.45 5.40
C PHE A 115 1.95 8.19 5.43
N ASP A 116 1.91 9.50 5.22
CA ASP A 116 3.06 10.39 5.34
C ASP A 116 3.09 10.96 6.75
N GLU A 117 3.99 10.43 7.60
CA GLU A 117 4.09 10.84 9.01
C GLU A 117 4.44 12.31 9.17
N ALA A 118 5.30 12.85 8.30
CA ALA A 118 5.71 14.25 8.34
C ALA A 118 4.54 15.20 8.05
N LYS A 119 3.60 14.79 7.20
CA LYS A 119 2.38 15.55 6.90
C LYS A 119 1.19 15.15 7.77
N GLY A 120 1.31 14.08 8.56
CA GLY A 120 0.24 13.53 9.39
C GLY A 120 -1.00 13.11 8.60
N LYS A 121 -0.85 12.67 7.34
CA LYS A 121 -1.99 12.33 6.47
C LYS A 121 -1.64 11.26 5.43
N VAL A 122 -2.69 10.65 4.87
CA VAL A 122 -2.55 9.78 3.69
C VAL A 122 -2.19 10.63 2.47
N VAL A 123 -1.24 10.13 1.68
CA VAL A 123 -0.76 10.70 0.42
C VAL A 123 -0.98 9.68 -0.68
N THR A 124 -1.54 10.12 -1.79
CA THR A 124 -1.77 9.31 -3.00
C THR A 124 -0.62 9.46 -4.01
N LEU A 125 -0.58 8.58 -5.02
CA LEU A 125 0.39 8.74 -6.12
C LEU A 125 0.13 10.05 -6.88
N GLN A 126 -1.13 10.43 -7.06
CA GLN A 126 -1.54 11.68 -7.69
C GLN A 126 -1.02 12.89 -6.90
N ASP A 127 -1.09 12.85 -5.57
CA ASP A 127 -0.49 13.88 -4.71
C ASP A 127 1.03 13.94 -4.91
N ALA A 128 1.72 12.80 -4.95
CA ALA A 128 3.16 12.75 -5.16
C ALA A 128 3.57 13.34 -6.52
N ILE A 129 2.84 13.00 -7.59
CA ILE A 129 3.03 13.55 -8.93
C ILE A 129 2.84 15.07 -8.91
N ASN A 130 1.73 15.58 -8.37
CA ASN A 130 1.45 17.02 -8.36
C ASN A 130 2.40 17.81 -7.44
N ASN A 131 2.81 17.24 -6.30
CA ASN A 131 3.84 17.84 -5.46
C ASN A 131 5.17 17.96 -6.20
N CYS A 132 5.55 16.92 -6.96
CA CYS A 132 6.74 17.00 -7.80
C CYS A 132 6.62 18.09 -8.88
N ARG A 133 5.49 18.16 -9.58
CA ARG A 133 5.24 19.18 -10.61
C ARG A 133 5.40 20.59 -10.06
N THR A 134 4.68 20.89 -8.98
CA THR A 134 4.68 22.23 -8.35
C THR A 134 6.05 22.60 -7.78
N ALA A 135 6.78 21.65 -7.19
CA ALA A 135 8.16 21.87 -6.74
C ALA A 135 9.13 22.18 -7.89
N ASN A 136 8.78 21.80 -9.13
CA ASN A 136 9.58 22.05 -10.33
C ASN A 136 9.04 23.18 -11.23
N GLY A 137 8.10 23.99 -10.72
CA GLY A 137 7.58 25.17 -11.42
C GLY A 137 6.50 24.86 -12.48
N GLU A 138 5.92 23.67 -12.42
CA GLU A 138 4.77 23.29 -13.24
C GLU A 138 3.46 23.46 -12.48
N GLU A 139 2.36 23.66 -13.23
CA GLU A 139 1.02 23.60 -12.65
C GLU A 139 0.66 22.16 -12.25
N ALA A 140 -0.08 22.04 -11.15
CA ALA A 140 -0.69 20.79 -10.74
C ALA A 140 -1.76 20.38 -11.77
N TYR A 141 -1.79 19.11 -12.14
CA TYR A 141 -2.87 18.56 -12.94
C TYR A 141 -4.13 18.40 -12.11
N LYS A 142 -5.28 18.55 -12.76
CA LYS A 142 -6.58 18.23 -12.17
C LYS A 142 -6.66 16.72 -11.99
N LEU A 143 -7.13 16.28 -10.82
CA LEU A 143 -7.16 14.85 -10.47
C LEU A 143 -8.04 14.02 -11.42
N ASN A 144 -9.09 14.61 -11.97
CA ASN A 144 -10.01 13.97 -12.91
C ASN A 144 -9.68 14.20 -14.39
N ASP A 145 -8.52 14.80 -14.71
CA ASP A 145 -8.11 14.99 -16.10
C ASP A 145 -7.48 13.71 -16.65
N MET A 146 -8.27 12.99 -17.44
CA MET A 146 -7.84 11.75 -18.07
C MET A 146 -6.70 11.94 -19.08
N LYS A 147 -6.49 13.14 -19.62
CA LYS A 147 -5.44 13.41 -20.61
C LYS A 147 -4.08 13.70 -19.98
N THR A 148 -4.04 13.95 -18.67
CA THR A 148 -2.81 14.27 -17.95
C THR A 148 -2.61 13.34 -16.75
N MET A 149 -3.27 13.61 -15.62
CA MET A 149 -3.17 12.79 -14.42
C MET A 149 -3.62 11.35 -14.70
N GLY A 150 -4.67 11.15 -15.49
CA GLY A 150 -5.11 9.83 -15.94
C GLY A 150 -3.96 9.07 -16.60
N VAL A 151 -3.42 9.59 -17.72
CA VAL A 151 -2.29 8.98 -18.45
C VAL A 151 -1.09 8.62 -17.55
N LEU A 152 -0.75 9.44 -16.56
CA LEU A 152 0.39 9.18 -15.65
C LEU A 152 0.08 8.14 -14.56
N THR A 153 -1.18 7.77 -14.38
CA THR A 153 -1.64 6.84 -13.34
C THR A 153 -2.45 5.67 -13.89
N SER A 154 -2.55 5.57 -15.22
CA SER A 154 -3.14 4.45 -15.99
C SER A 154 -2.24 3.23 -16.02
#